data_AF-A0A383E3R0-F1
#
_entry.id   AF-A0A383E3R0-F1
#
_cell.length_a   1.000
_cell.length_b   1.000
_cell.length_c   1.000
_cell.angle_alpha   90.00
_cell.angle_beta   90.00
_cell.angle_gamma   90.00
#
_symmetry.space_group_name_H-M   'P 1'
#
loop_
_entity.id
_entity.type
_entity.pdbx_description
1 polymer ?
#
loop_
_entity_poly.entity_id
_entity_poly.type
_entity_poly.pdbx_seq_one_letter_code
_entity_poly.pdbx_strand_id
1 'polypeptide(L)' 'ELDGFRWYCDECHALLYEKYVPLIDIVSQLPPLFESFWLDKNARKCKACQAYLKKP' A
#
# COMPACT_ATOMS: atom_id res chain seq x y z
N GLU A 1 -13.66 13.20 -7.39
CA GLU A 1 -13.53 11.73 -7.26
C GLU A 1 -12.23 11.42 -6.53
N LEU A 2 -12.09 10.26 -5.90
CA LEU A 2 -10.89 9.87 -5.15
C LEU A 2 -10.35 8.54 -5.69
N ASP A 3 -9.05 8.47 -5.92
CA ASP A 3 -8.36 7.28 -6.41
C ASP A 3 -7.94 6.41 -5.24
N GLY A 4 -8.33 5.14 -5.29
CA GLY A 4 -8.06 4.14 -4.26
C GLY A 4 -6.82 3.31 -4.58
N PHE A 5 -5.77 3.48 -3.80
CA PHE A 5 -4.57 2.65 -3.86
C PHE A 5 -4.66 1.53 -2.84
N ARG A 6 -4.43 0.29 -3.28
CA ARG A 6 -4.56 -0.91 -2.47
C ARG A 6 -3.34 -1.79 -2.62
N TRP A 7 -2.87 -2.32 -1.49
CA TRP A 7 -1.79 -3.29 -1.43
C TRP A 7 -2.32 -4.60 -0.89
N TYR A 8 -1.84 -5.68 -1.47
CA TYR A 8 -2.27 -7.03 -1.16
C TYR A 8 -1.09 -7.86 -0.66
N CYS A 9 -1.40 -8.89 0.11
CA CYS A 9 -0.40 -9.83 0.59
C CYS A 9 -0.02 -10.82 -0.50
N ASP A 10 1.28 -11.02 -0.73
CA ASP A 10 1.77 -11.97 -1.75
C ASP A 10 1.45 -13.44 -1.44
N GLU A 11 1.23 -13.78 -0.16
CA GLU A 11 0.96 -15.16 0.29
C GLU A 11 -0.52 -15.53 0.20
N CYS A 12 -1.40 -14.64 0.64
CA CYS A 12 -2.83 -14.94 0.80
C CYS A 12 -3.77 -13.99 0.05
N HIS A 13 -3.23 -13.01 -0.68
CA HIS A 13 -3.97 -11.98 -1.42
C HIS A 13 -4.96 -11.16 -0.57
N ALA A 14 -4.83 -11.19 0.76
CA ALA A 14 -5.62 -10.33 1.64
C ALA A 14 -5.21 -8.87 1.48
N LEU A 15 -6.18 -7.95 1.64
CA LEU A 15 -5.93 -6.52 1.65
C LEU A 15 -5.04 -6.15 2.86
N LEU A 16 -3.87 -5.58 2.59
CA LEU A 16 -2.92 -5.13 3.61
C LEU A 16 -3.19 -3.68 4.01
N TYR A 17 -3.32 -2.83 3.01
CA TYR A 17 -3.44 -1.39 3.19
C TYR A 17 -4.27 -0.81 2.04
N GLU A 18 -5.10 0.17 2.36
CA GLU A 18 -5.81 0.96 1.38
C GLU A 18 -5.71 2.45 1.72
N LYS A 19 -5.62 3.28 0.69
CA LYS A 19 -5.55 4.73 0.83
C LYS A 19 -6.24 5.41 -0.34
N TYR A 20 -7.11 6.37 -0.03
CA TYR A 20 -7.83 7.16 -1.01
C TYR A 20 -7.22 8.57 -1.06
N VAL A 21 -6.82 9.01 -2.24
CA VAL A 21 -6.24 10.35 -2.46
C VAL A 21 -6.87 11.02 -3.67
N PRO A 22 -7.03 12.36 -3.66
CA PRO A 22 -7.41 13.08 -4.87
C PRO A 22 -6.23 13.11 -5.83
N LEU A 23 -6.27 12.31 -6.90
CA LEU A 23 -5.20 12.26 -7.88
C LEU A 23 -5.28 13.49 -8.79
N ILE A 24 -4.28 14.36 -8.69
CA ILE A 24 -4.17 15.58 -9.50
C ILE A 24 -2.95 15.48 -10.43
N ASP A 25 -1.86 14.91 -9.94
CA ASP A 25 -0.65 14.65 -10.70
C ASP A 25 -0.08 13.29 -10.30
N ILE A 26 -0.26 12.31 -11.19
CA ILE A 26 0.18 10.93 -10.97
C ILE A 26 1.71 10.81 -10.85
N VAL A 27 2.48 11.65 -11.54
CA VAL A 27 3.94 11.51 -11.59
C VAL A 27 4.56 12.01 -10.29
N SER A 28 4.06 13.11 -9.74
CA SER A 28 4.55 13.66 -8.48
C SER A 28 3.94 13.01 -7.24
N GLN A 29 2.70 12.50 -7.32
CA GLN A 29 2.00 11.95 -6.14
C GLN A 29 2.25 10.46 -5.89
N LEU A 30 2.48 9.65 -6.93
CA LEU A 30 2.75 8.23 -6.73
C LEU A 30 4.06 7.94 -5.97
N PRO A 31 5.20 8.57 -6.28
CA PRO A 31 6.45 8.27 -5.58
C PRO A 31 6.36 8.44 -4.05
N PRO A 32 5.91 9.58 -3.50
CA PRO A 32 5.81 9.74 -2.04
C PRO A 32 4.73 8.84 -1.43
N LEU A 33 3.66 8.51 -2.17
CA LEU A 33 2.65 7.57 -1.72
C LEU A 33 3.24 6.18 -1.52
N PHE A 34 3.97 5.65 -2.50
CA PHE A 34 4.64 4.36 -2.40
C PHE A 34 5.72 4.36 -1.31
N GLU A 35 6.52 5.40 -1.21
CA GLU A 35 7.52 5.53 -0.14
C GLU A 35 6.88 5.50 1.25
N SER A 36 5.76 6.22 1.44
CA SER A 36 5.03 6.19 2.72
C SER A 36 4.56 4.79 3.10
N PHE A 37 4.07 4.01 2.14
CA PHE A 37 3.69 2.62 2.34
C PHE A 37 4.92 1.75 2.69
N TRP A 38 6.03 1.91 1.99
CA TRP A 38 7.25 1.13 2.24
C TRP A 38 7.91 1.47 3.58
N LEU A 39 7.72 2.68 4.11
CA LEU A 39 8.20 3.06 5.44
C LEU A 39 7.29 2.53 6.56
N ASP A 40 6.00 2.39 6.31
CA ASP A 40 5.05 1.86 7.28
C ASP A 40 5.19 0.33 7.45
N LYS A 41 5.70 -0.08 8.61
CA LYS A 41 5.87 -1.51 8.93
C LYS A 41 4.53 -2.20 9.24
N ASN A 42 3.55 -1.46 9.74
CA ASN A 42 2.24 -2.02 10.08
C ASN A 42 1.41 -2.24 8.83
N ALA A 43 1.45 -1.31 7.88
CA ALA A 43 0.82 -1.45 6.57
C ALA A 43 1.35 -2.66 5.77
N ARG A 44 2.58 -3.08 6.03
CA ARG A 44 3.23 -4.23 5.37
C ARG A 44 3.03 -5.56 6.10
N LYS A 45 2.38 -5.57 7.27
CA LYS A 45 2.13 -6.79 8.03
C LYS A 45 0.73 -7.31 7.75
N CYS A 46 0.63 -8.50 7.18
CA CYS A 46 -0.66 -9.14 6.93
C CYS A 46 -1.35 -9.54 8.22
N LYS A 47 -2.59 -9.12 8.43
CA LYS A 47 -3.39 -9.52 9.59
C LYS A 47 -3.99 -10.91 9.44
N ALA A 48 -4.15 -11.40 8.21
CA ALA A 48 -4.78 -12.69 7.93
C ALA A 48 -3.80 -13.87 8.10
N CYS A 49 -2.59 -13.79 7.52
CA CYS A 49 -1.60 -14.87 7.57
C CYS A 49 -0.33 -14.51 8.37
N GLN A 50 -0.24 -13.31 8.94
CA GLN A 50 0.93 -12.79 9.65
C GLN A 50 2.21 -12.64 8.83
N ALA A 51 2.16 -12.92 7.52
CA ALA A 51 3.26 -12.67 6.60
C ALA A 51 3.62 -11.18 6.52
N TYR A 52 4.87 -10.91 6.21
CA TYR A 52 5.39 -9.55 6.08
C TYR A 52 5.79 -9.27 4.64
N LEU A 53 5.20 -8.23 4.04
CA LEU A 53 5.51 -7.81 2.68
C LEU A 53 6.90 -7.16 2.64
N LYS A 54 7.82 -7.84 1.96
CA LYS A 54 9.18 -7.33 1.76
C LYS A 54 9.19 -6.34 0.60
N LYS A 55 10.07 -5.34 0.69
CA LYS A 55 10.31 -4.44 -0.42
C LYS A 55 10.97 -5.25 -1.56
N PRO A 56 10.48 -5.15 -2.81
CA PRO A 56 11.11 -5.79 -3.96
C PRO A 56 12.50 -5.22 -4.24
#